data_AF-A0A3B9BNQ8-F1
#
_entry.id   AF-A0A3B9BNQ8-F1
#
_cell.length_a   1.000
_cell.length_b   1.000
_cell.length_c   1.000
_cell.angle_alpha   90.00
_cell.angle_beta   90.00
_cell.angle_gamma   90.00
#
_symmetry.space_group_name_H-M   'P 1'
#
loop_
_entity.id
_entity.type
_entity.pdbx_description
1 polymer ?
#
loop_
_entity_poly.entity_id
_entity_poly.type
_entity_poly.pdbx_seq_one_letter_code
_entity_poly.pdbx_strand_id
1 'polypeptide(L)' 'ANEVMSPSEAEISKAQRILKAMEEAEAAGKGAVSLDGRLIDYASIRQAEVLVEKAKQIANS' A
#
# COMPACT_ATOMS: atom_id res chain seq x y z
N ALA A 1 15.61 9.00 -18.62
CA ALA A 1 15.81 9.76 -17.37
C ALA A 1 14.60 9.68 -16.43
N ASN A 2 14.11 8.46 -16.11
CA ASN A 2 12.89 8.26 -15.29
C ASN A 2 13.08 7.32 -14.08
N GLU A 3 14.27 6.74 -13.87
CA GLU A 3 14.49 5.78 -12.77
C GLU A 3 14.36 6.42 -11.39
N VAL A 4 14.61 7.73 -11.27
CA VAL A 4 14.57 8.46 -9.99
C VAL A 4 13.14 8.80 -9.53
N MET A 5 12.12 8.66 -10.39
CA MET A 5 10.73 9.05 -10.08
C MET A 5 9.74 7.88 -9.98
N SER A 6 10.20 6.66 -10.22
CA SER A 6 9.38 5.45 -10.19
C SER A 6 9.44 4.79 -8.81
N PRO A 7 8.30 4.35 -8.23
CA PRO A 7 8.32 3.57 -7.00
C PRO A 7 9.13 2.29 -7.18
N SER A 8 9.89 1.90 -6.17
CA SER A 8 10.59 0.61 -6.19
C SER A 8 9.63 -0.56 -6.00
N GLU A 9 10.00 -1.75 -6.49
CA GLU A 9 9.22 -2.97 -6.29
C GLU A 9 8.95 -3.28 -4.81
N ALA A 10 9.92 -2.98 -3.94
CA ALA A 10 9.79 -3.17 -2.49
C ALA A 10 8.72 -2.24 -1.88
N GLU A 11 8.67 -0.98 -2.32
CA GLU A 11 7.64 -0.03 -1.90
C GLU A 11 6.26 -0.45 -2.39
N ILE A 12 6.15 -0.89 -3.65
CA ILE A 12 4.89 -1.39 -4.23
C ILE A 12 4.41 -2.63 -3.47
N SER A 13 5.29 -3.59 -3.23
CA SER A 13 4.97 -4.81 -2.49
C SER A 13 4.48 -4.48 -1.07
N LYS A 14 5.18 -3.59 -0.36
CA LYS A 14 4.75 -3.15 0.97
C LYS A 14 3.38 -2.47 0.94
N ALA A 15 3.14 -1.57 -0.02
CA ALA A 15 1.86 -0.90 -0.17
C ALA A 15 0.72 -1.89 -0.44
N GLN A 16 0.92 -2.86 -1.34
CA GLN A 16 -0.06 -3.92 -1.60
C GLN A 16 -0.36 -4.74 -0.35
N ARG A 17 0.66 -5.08 0.46
CA ARG A 17 0.46 -5.80 1.74
C ARG A 17 -0.36 -4.99 2.75
N ILE A 18 -0.16 -3.67 2.80
CA ILE A 18 -0.96 -2.76 3.65
C ILE A 18 -2.43 -2.78 3.21
N LEU A 19 -2.70 -2.62 1.91
CA LEU A 19 -4.08 -2.61 1.39
C LEU A 19 -4.78 -3.95 1.62
N LYS A 20 -4.07 -5.06 1.42
CA LYS A 20 -4.60 -6.39 1.71
C LYS A 20 -4.91 -6.57 3.20
N ALA A 21 -4.02 -6.14 4.09
CA ALA A 21 -4.26 -6.22 5.53
C ALA A 21 -5.48 -5.38 5.96
N MET A 22 -5.71 -4.23 5.30
CA MET A 22 -6.92 -3.42 5.51
C MET A 22 -8.18 -4.16 5.06
N GLU A 23 -8.18 -4.73 3.86
CA GLU A 23 -9.32 -5.52 3.34
C GLU A 23 -9.66 -6.70 4.25
N GLU A 24 -8.64 -7.43 4.72
CA GLU A 24 -8.80 -8.54 5.68
C GLU A 24 -9.36 -8.07 7.03
N ALA A 25 -8.90 -6.90 7.51
CA ALA A 25 -9.40 -6.32 8.76
C ALA A 25 -10.86 -5.87 8.63
N GLU A 26 -11.23 -5.23 7.52
CA GLU A 26 -12.60 -4.81 7.22
C GLU A 26 -13.54 -6.01 7.10
N ALA A 27 -13.15 -7.04 6.36
CA ALA A 27 -13.91 -8.28 6.22
C ALA A 27 -14.09 -9.01 7.57
N ALA A 28 -13.13 -8.88 8.48
CA ALA A 28 -13.20 -9.42 9.84
C ALA A 28 -13.93 -8.50 10.85
N GLY A 29 -14.41 -7.33 10.44
CA GLY A 29 -15.04 -6.34 11.32
C GLY A 29 -14.10 -5.75 12.37
N LYS A 30 -12.79 -5.74 12.10
CA LYS A 30 -11.77 -5.21 13.01
C LYS A 30 -11.62 -3.71 12.81
N GLY A 31 -11.67 -2.95 13.91
CA GLY A 31 -11.43 -1.50 13.89
C GLY A 31 -9.95 -1.09 13.77
N ALA A 32 -9.03 -2.06 13.74
CA ALA A 32 -7.60 -1.80 13.65
C ALA A 32 -6.92 -2.78 12.69
N VAL A 33 -6.00 -2.24 11.88
CA VAL A 33 -5.20 -3.00 10.92
C VAL A 33 -3.81 -3.21 11.51
N SER A 34 -3.26 -4.41 11.36
CA SER A 34 -1.88 -4.71 11.74
C SER A 34 -1.16 -5.46 10.64
N LEU A 35 0.10 -5.10 10.38
CA LEU A 35 0.99 -5.78 9.44
C LEU A 35 2.34 -5.98 10.11
N ASP A 36 2.90 -7.20 10.03
CA ASP A 36 4.19 -7.55 10.64
C ASP A 36 4.28 -7.20 12.14
N GLY A 37 3.18 -7.41 12.87
CA GLY A 37 3.09 -7.13 14.31
C GLY A 37 3.00 -5.64 14.66
N ARG A 38 2.81 -4.75 13.68
CA ARG A 38 2.69 -3.30 13.89
C ARG A 38 1.31 -2.81 13.46
N LEU A 39 0.73 -1.92 14.27
CA LEU A 39 -0.48 -1.20 13.90
C LEU A 39 -0.22 -0.30 12.70
N ILE A 40 -1.15 -0.30 11.76
CA ILE A 40 -1.13 0.55 10.58
C ILE A 40 -2.13 1.68 10.78
N ASP A 41 -1.64 2.91 10.67
CA ASP A 41 -2.49 4.10 10.72
C ASP A 41 -3.15 4.39 9.36
N TYR A 42 -4.17 5.24 9.40
CA TYR A 42 -4.92 5.63 8.23
C TYR A 42 -4.09 6.43 7.21
N ALA A 43 -3.08 7.18 7.65
CA ALA A 43 -2.19 7.91 6.76
C ALA A 43 -1.33 6.96 5.92
N SER A 44 -0.84 5.88 6.53
CA SER A 44 -0.07 4.82 5.89
C SER A 44 -0.89 4.07 4.84
N ILE A 45 -2.18 3.81 5.14
CA ILE A 45 -3.13 3.25 4.17
C ILE A 45 -3.27 4.16 2.95
N ARG A 46 -3.56 5.46 3.15
CA ARG A 46 -3.69 6.42 2.05
C ARG A 46 -2.41 6.53 1.21
N GLN A 47 -1.25 6.50 1.84
CA GLN A 47 0.03 6.50 1.11
C GLN A 47 0.21 5.24 0.27
N ALA A 48 -0.20 4.08 0.79
CA ALA A 48 -0.17 2.83 0.05
C ALA A 48 -1.09 2.86 -1.18
N GLU A 49 -2.31 3.41 -1.05
CA GLU A 49 -3.25 3.59 -2.17
C GLU A 49 -2.63 4.46 -3.28
N VAL A 50 -2.11 5.63 -2.91
CA VAL A 50 -1.48 6.57 -3.86
C VAL A 50 -0.28 5.94 -4.56
N LEU A 51 0.56 5.20 -3.83
CA LEU A 51 1.74 4.56 -4.39
C LEU A 51 1.40 3.46 -5.39
N VAL A 52 0.42 2.61 -5.05
CA VAL A 52 -0.06 1.55 -5.97
C VAL A 52 -0.69 2.16 -7.21
N GLU A 53 -1.47 3.23 -7.06
CA GLU A 53 -2.08 3.91 -8.21
C GLU A 53 -1.02 4.54 -9.13
N LYS A 54 -0.02 5.22 -8.56
CA LYS A 54 1.11 5.76 -9.33
C LYS A 54 1.87 4.65 -10.07
N ALA A 55 2.10 3.51 -9.43
CA ALA A 55 2.77 2.37 -10.07
C ALA A 55 1.96 1.82 -11.26
N LYS A 56 0.63 1.73 -11.14
CA LYS A 56 -0.25 1.33 -12.25
C LYS A 56 -0.18 2.31 -13.42
N GLN A 57 -0.20 3.61 -13.15
CA GLN A 57 -0.14 4.64 -14.18
C GLN A 57 1.17 4.58 -14.98
N ILE A 58 2.30 4.36 -14.29
CA ILE A 58 3.61 4.21 -14.92
C ILE A 58 3.67 2.92 -15.75
N ALA A 59 3.13 1.79 -15.24
CA ALA A 59 3.14 0.52 -15.97
C ALA A 59 2.27 0.53 -17.24
N ASN A 60 1.27 1.41 -17.31
CA ASN A 60 0.35 1.57 -18.44
C ASN A 60 0.77 2.69 -19.42
N SER A 61 1.90 3.36 -19.17
CA SER A 61 2.45 4.43 -20.03
C SER A 61 3.52 3.89 -20.96
#